data_AF-A0A958QY43-F1
#
_entry.id   AF-A0A958QY43-F1
#
_cell.length_a   1.000
_cell.length_b   1.000
_cell.length_c   1.000
_cell.angle_alpha   90.00
_cell.angle_beta   90.00
_cell.angle_gamma   90.00
#
_symmetry.space_group_name_H-M   'P 1'
#
loop_
_entity.id
_entity.type
_entity.pdbx_description
1 polymer ?
#
loop_
_entity_poly.entity_id
_entity_poly.type
_entity_poly.pdbx_seq_one_letter_code
_entity_poly.pdbx_strand_id
1 'polypeptide(L)'
;MIVNRPYGDPLKQASIFCLATAALVYLGYLIHAINVDRVLFADGANFFVKLLTTRDYSWLVADDPKHIRLFVNSINQFPVALALDLGIVDLRILKLLFGAGLFLTPLIFQFYCLHLSYRANDYRVFAFLIANLVTCAMPSQIFILNQSFTSLAIGWISIHYLFLDLKIKWWDWVVVTIVSILLFRSHESMTIWGGIIFVGSAAVIFFKNSENQDSDHHSIKKLFYCLIGVFGALQCAFALNWQFQHPLKQETREFLELLVLLNPSELWIGNTRISVAITMAISLLFLSQEIRDRALVGKRTIDFLTFTGIICLLGIVLFTGSAALFDFNLTNPGREFYYRILIPFGSSGWMLVAMAFILANKTLRGNAKNMLSIVFSFGVIATSMWQLSNSIQWSIFTNSVSEVMRTSSKSVVDPIEVQQYLAEIGREDIYKYRWNWAWPVLGMSLQEIGRVKKMYKPEIGFEQFFDPPNRLPFVIVSLDEEEGDELGIFKFDDFNLSRETDQ
;
A
#
# COMPACT_ATOMS: atom_id res chain seq x y z
N MET A 1 -13.17 -19.19 -50.54
CA MET A 1 -11.81 -18.86 -50.05
C MET A 1 -11.95 -18.09 -48.76
N ILE A 2 -11.97 -18.78 -47.63
CA ILE A 2 -11.95 -18.14 -46.31
C ILE A 2 -10.48 -17.80 -46.06
N VAL A 3 -10.15 -16.52 -46.20
CA VAL A 3 -8.85 -16.01 -45.80
C VAL A 3 -8.78 -16.18 -44.28
N ASN A 4 -8.09 -17.22 -43.82
CA ASN A 4 -7.58 -17.33 -42.47
C ASN A 4 -6.73 -16.08 -42.23
N ARG A 5 -7.28 -15.07 -41.57
CA ARG A 5 -6.49 -13.93 -41.10
C ARG A 5 -5.54 -14.47 -40.02
N PRO A 6 -4.21 -14.37 -40.21
CA PRO A 6 -3.23 -14.87 -39.25
C PRO A 6 -3.10 -13.98 -38.00
N TYR A 7 -3.94 -12.95 -37.88
CA TYR A 7 -3.97 -12.02 -36.75
C TYR A 7 -5.11 -12.40 -35.80
N GLY A 8 -4.77 -12.71 -34.54
CA GLY A 8 -5.74 -13.02 -33.49
C GLY A 8 -6.73 -11.87 -33.24
N ASP A 9 -7.76 -12.14 -32.42
CA ASP A 9 -8.77 -11.14 -32.02
C ASP A 9 -8.10 -9.80 -31.60
N PRO A 10 -8.35 -8.69 -32.32
CA PRO A 10 -7.66 -7.42 -32.08
C PRO A 10 -7.87 -6.90 -30.65
N LEU A 11 -9.00 -7.24 -30.03
CA LEU A 11 -9.29 -6.84 -28.65
C LEU A 11 -8.43 -7.59 -27.64
N LYS A 12 -8.15 -8.87 -27.93
CA LYS A 12 -7.24 -9.69 -27.13
C LYS A 12 -5.79 -9.22 -27.28
N GLN A 13 -5.38 -8.83 -28.48
CA GLN A 13 -4.04 -8.26 -28.70
C GLN A 13 -3.88 -6.92 -27.96
N ALA A 14 -4.89 -6.05 -28.06
CA ALA A 14 -4.92 -4.79 -27.32
C ALA A 14 -4.88 -5.01 -25.80
N SER A 15 -5.64 -5.97 -25.26
CA SER A 15 -5.63 -6.25 -23.82
C SER A 15 -4.27 -6.75 -23.33
N ILE A 16 -3.59 -7.62 -24.09
CA ILE A 16 -2.23 -8.09 -23.76
C ILE A 16 -1.23 -6.93 -23.76
N PHE A 17 -1.28 -6.08 -24.80
CA PHE A 17 -0.41 -4.90 -24.89
C PHE A 17 -0.64 -3.93 -23.73
N CYS A 18 -1.90 -3.63 -23.40
CA CYS A 18 -2.28 -2.80 -22.27
C CYS A 18 -1.80 -3.37 -20.93
N LEU A 19 -1.95 -4.69 -20.71
CA LEU A 19 -1.47 -5.34 -19.49
C LEU A 19 0.05 -5.27 -19.36
N ALA A 20 0.79 -5.53 -20.44
CA ALA A 20 2.25 -5.42 -20.45
C ALA A 20 2.69 -3.97 -20.14
N THR A 21 2.02 -3.00 -20.75
CA THR A 21 2.28 -1.56 -20.51
C THR A 21 2.00 -1.20 -19.06
N ALA A 22 0.85 -1.63 -18.51
CA ALA A 22 0.49 -1.39 -17.12
C ALA A 22 1.48 -1.99 -16.13
N ALA A 23 1.94 -3.22 -16.39
CA ALA A 23 2.97 -3.86 -15.57
C ALA A 23 4.30 -3.09 -15.61
N LEU A 24 4.75 -2.66 -16.80
CA LEU A 24 5.99 -1.89 -16.95
C LEU A 24 5.90 -0.52 -16.25
N VAL A 25 4.78 0.20 -16.42
CA VAL A 25 4.58 1.50 -15.78
C VAL A 25 4.49 1.34 -14.26
N TYR A 26 3.79 0.32 -13.76
CA TYR A 26 3.68 0.04 -12.33
C TYR A 26 5.05 -0.33 -11.72
N LEU A 27 5.82 -1.19 -12.37
CA LEU A 27 7.18 -1.54 -11.92
C LEU A 27 8.12 -0.32 -11.96
N GLY A 28 8.08 0.46 -13.05
CA GLY A 28 8.87 1.68 -13.18
C GLY A 28 8.56 2.69 -12.07
N TYR A 29 7.28 2.83 -11.73
CA TYR A 29 6.82 3.59 -10.57
C TYR A 29 7.41 3.07 -9.26
N LEU A 30 7.27 1.78 -8.95
CA LEU A 30 7.76 1.21 -7.68
C LEU A 30 9.27 1.39 -7.54
N ILE A 31 10.03 1.12 -8.61
CA ILE A 31 11.49 1.31 -8.63
C ILE A 31 11.83 2.79 -8.39
N HIS A 32 11.15 3.71 -9.06
CA HIS A 32 11.39 5.13 -8.87
C HIS A 32 11.10 5.58 -7.43
N ALA A 33 9.98 5.14 -6.84
CA ALA A 33 9.59 5.45 -5.46
C ALA A 33 10.62 4.93 -4.43
N ILE A 34 11.20 3.75 -4.66
CA ILE A 34 12.28 3.19 -3.85
C ILE A 34 13.54 4.05 -3.99
N ASN A 35 13.93 4.40 -5.22
CA ASN A 35 15.16 5.15 -5.50
C ASN A 35 15.16 6.58 -4.95
N VAL A 36 14.00 7.23 -4.84
CA VAL A 36 13.87 8.58 -4.28
C VAL A 36 13.56 8.58 -2.79
N ASP A 37 13.77 7.45 -2.11
CA ASP A 37 13.54 7.28 -0.68
C ASP A 37 12.13 7.72 -0.23
N ARG A 38 11.11 7.53 -1.07
CA ARG A 38 9.71 7.89 -0.74
C ARG A 38 9.20 7.17 0.50
N VAL A 39 9.86 6.05 0.83
CA VAL A 39 9.68 5.30 2.06
C VAL A 39 9.88 6.12 3.33
N LEU A 40 10.64 7.23 3.28
CA LEU A 40 10.93 8.10 4.42
C LEU A 40 9.82 9.14 4.69
N PHE A 41 8.77 9.21 3.88
CA PHE A 41 7.69 10.16 4.10
C PHE A 41 6.99 9.93 5.45
N ALA A 42 6.90 11.00 6.26
CA ALA A 42 6.23 11.03 7.57
C ALA A 42 6.73 9.93 8.54
N ASP A 43 5.87 8.98 8.94
CA ASP A 43 6.23 7.83 9.78
C ASP A 43 7.43 7.06 9.23
N GLY A 44 7.63 7.09 7.91
CA GLY A 44 8.74 6.48 7.19
C GLY A 44 10.09 6.68 7.84
N ALA A 45 10.44 7.96 7.99
CA ALA A 45 11.70 8.37 8.59
C ALA A 45 11.79 7.93 10.06
N ASN A 46 10.69 7.98 10.82
CA ASN A 46 10.67 7.56 12.21
C ASN A 46 10.94 6.04 12.36
N PHE A 47 10.26 5.19 11.58
CA PHE A 47 10.50 3.75 11.61
C PHE A 47 11.91 3.40 11.15
N PHE A 48 12.42 4.06 10.10
CA PHE A 48 13.78 3.86 9.64
C PHE A 48 14.80 4.21 10.72
N VAL A 49 14.70 5.41 11.29
CA VAL A 49 15.55 5.87 12.39
C VAL A 49 15.46 4.95 13.60
N LYS A 50 14.26 4.57 14.03
CA LYS A 50 14.05 3.67 15.18
C LYS A 50 14.65 2.30 14.96
N LEU A 51 14.57 1.77 13.75
CA LEU A 51 15.18 0.48 13.40
C LEU A 51 16.71 0.54 13.55
N LEU A 52 17.32 1.66 13.15
CA LEU A 52 18.77 1.87 13.27
C LEU A 52 19.24 2.12 14.72
N THR A 53 18.35 2.54 15.61
CA THR A 53 18.69 2.88 17.01
C THR A 53 18.32 1.83 18.04
N THR A 54 17.49 0.85 17.69
CA THR A 54 17.02 -0.15 18.64
C THR A 54 18.15 -1.12 19.01
N ARG A 55 18.56 -1.10 20.29
CA ARG A 55 19.78 -1.78 20.82
C ARG A 55 19.56 -3.22 21.33
N ASP A 56 18.32 -3.60 21.67
CA ASP A 56 18.12 -4.57 22.77
C ASP A 56 17.42 -5.90 22.45
N TYR A 57 17.27 -6.33 21.19
CA TYR A 57 16.56 -7.60 20.94
C TYR A 57 17.24 -8.50 19.92
N SER A 58 17.11 -9.80 20.17
CA SER A 58 17.35 -10.91 19.23
C SER A 58 16.55 -10.82 17.92
N TRP A 59 15.85 -9.71 17.68
CA TRP A 59 15.02 -9.43 16.51
C TRP A 59 14.93 -7.90 16.29
N LEU A 60 15.56 -7.38 15.23
CA LEU A 60 15.60 -5.96 14.87
C LEU A 60 14.31 -5.52 14.16
N VAL A 61 13.27 -5.15 14.93
CA VAL A 61 12.04 -4.57 14.37
C VAL A 61 11.61 -3.33 15.15
N ALA A 62 11.48 -2.22 14.44
CA ALA A 62 10.81 -1.03 14.93
C ALA A 62 9.29 -1.25 14.88
N ASP A 63 8.67 -1.30 16.06
CA ASP A 63 7.22 -1.42 16.21
C ASP A 63 6.66 -0.27 17.05
N ASP A 64 5.39 0.09 16.82
CA ASP A 64 4.64 0.96 17.73
C ASP A 64 3.72 0.09 18.58
N PRO A 65 3.99 -0.07 19.89
CA PRO A 65 3.22 -0.96 20.75
C PRO A 65 1.75 -0.55 20.90
N LYS A 66 1.37 0.68 20.51
CA LYS A 66 -0.04 1.08 20.46
C LYS A 66 -0.81 0.31 19.38
N HIS A 67 -0.15 -0.04 18.27
CA HIS A 67 -0.76 -0.65 17.09
C HIS A 67 -0.56 -2.16 17.05
N ILE A 68 -1.47 -2.89 16.38
CA ILE A 68 -1.39 -4.37 16.30
C ILE A 68 -0.40 -4.90 15.26
N ARG A 69 0.48 -4.07 14.69
CA ARG A 69 1.08 -4.30 13.37
C ARG A 69 2.40 -5.08 13.35
N LEU A 70 2.76 -5.74 14.45
CA LEU A 70 4.07 -6.39 14.64
C LEU A 70 4.51 -7.27 13.46
N PHE A 71 3.65 -8.15 12.96
CA PHE A 71 4.06 -9.13 11.95
C PHE A 71 4.29 -8.49 10.58
N VAL A 72 3.44 -7.55 10.16
CA VAL A 72 3.67 -6.83 8.90
C VAL A 72 4.85 -5.88 9.00
N ASN A 73 5.11 -5.30 10.17
CA ASN A 73 6.31 -4.52 10.44
C ASN A 73 7.55 -5.38 10.31
N SER A 74 7.53 -6.57 10.90
CA SER A 74 8.62 -7.53 10.80
C SER A 74 8.90 -7.94 9.35
N ILE A 75 7.87 -8.28 8.57
CA ILE A 75 8.05 -8.67 7.16
C ILE A 75 8.62 -7.52 6.34
N ASN A 76 8.06 -6.31 6.50
CA ASN A 76 8.47 -5.16 5.70
C ASN A 76 9.88 -4.66 6.05
N GLN A 77 10.31 -4.84 7.31
CA GLN A 77 11.64 -4.42 7.78
C GLN A 77 12.69 -5.52 7.64
N PHE A 78 12.28 -6.77 7.37
CA PHE A 78 13.16 -7.92 7.27
C PHE A 78 14.38 -7.71 6.36
N PRO A 79 14.28 -7.12 5.15
CA PRO A 79 15.45 -6.90 4.30
C PRO A 79 16.51 -6.00 4.94
N VAL A 80 16.09 -4.99 5.71
CA VAL A 80 17.01 -4.06 6.41
C VAL A 80 17.58 -4.71 7.65
N ALA A 81 16.75 -5.38 8.44
CA ALA A 81 17.18 -6.12 9.63
C ALA A 81 18.26 -7.15 9.27
N LEU A 82 18.04 -7.92 8.20
CA LEU A 82 19.03 -8.88 7.70
C LEU A 82 20.32 -8.19 7.24
N ALA A 83 20.23 -7.05 6.58
CA ALA A 83 21.42 -6.30 6.16
C ALA A 83 22.25 -5.80 7.35
N LEU A 84 21.58 -5.29 8.38
CA LEU A 84 22.21 -4.87 9.63
C LEU A 84 22.88 -6.06 10.34
N ASP A 85 22.21 -7.21 10.42
CA ASP A 85 22.79 -8.45 10.99
C ASP A 85 24.01 -8.93 10.20
N LEU A 86 24.07 -8.64 8.89
CA LEU A 86 25.22 -8.92 8.03
C LEU A 86 26.32 -7.84 8.09
N GLY A 87 26.18 -6.82 8.97
CA GLY A 87 27.15 -5.75 9.16
C GLY A 87 27.09 -4.63 8.10
N ILE A 88 26.02 -4.55 7.30
CA ILE A 88 25.85 -3.47 6.31
C ILE A 88 25.42 -2.20 7.05
N VAL A 89 26.24 -1.15 6.95
CA VAL A 89 26.02 0.15 7.60
C VAL A 89 25.81 1.31 6.62
N ASP A 90 25.91 1.04 5.31
CA ASP A 90 25.69 2.06 4.28
C ASP A 90 24.22 2.49 4.25
N LEU A 91 23.94 3.74 4.62
CA LEU A 91 22.59 4.29 4.70
C LEU A 91 21.84 4.27 3.38
N ARG A 92 22.53 4.44 2.25
CA ARG A 92 21.89 4.38 0.93
C ARG A 92 21.41 2.97 0.66
N ILE A 93 22.24 1.96 0.95
CA ILE A 93 21.84 0.55 0.81
C ILE A 93 20.69 0.23 1.76
N LEU A 94 20.77 0.65 3.03
CA LEU A 94 19.72 0.40 4.03
C LEU A 94 18.39 1.05 3.64
N LYS A 95 18.40 2.29 3.13
CA LYS A 95 17.18 2.95 2.62
C LYS A 95 16.59 2.23 1.41
N LEU A 96 17.42 1.78 0.47
CA LEU A 96 16.97 0.98 -0.67
C LEU A 96 16.30 -0.33 -0.22
N LEU A 97 16.89 -1.04 0.74
CA LEU A 97 16.32 -2.26 1.30
C LEU A 97 15.04 -1.99 2.09
N PHE A 98 14.97 -0.87 2.81
CA PHE A 98 13.76 -0.44 3.53
C PHE A 98 12.63 -0.14 2.56
N GLY A 99 12.92 0.61 1.50
CA GLY A 99 12.01 0.88 0.40
C GLY A 99 11.56 -0.40 -0.30
N ALA A 100 12.50 -1.31 -0.62
CA ALA A 100 12.19 -2.58 -1.26
C ALA A 100 11.26 -3.45 -0.41
N GLY A 101 11.54 -3.57 0.90
CA GLY A 101 10.69 -4.30 1.84
C GLY A 101 9.28 -3.73 1.90
N LEU A 102 9.12 -2.41 1.90
CA LEU A 102 7.81 -1.77 1.98
C LEU A 102 7.04 -1.78 0.64
N PHE A 103 7.69 -1.55 -0.50
CA PHE A 103 7.02 -1.47 -1.81
C PHE A 103 6.85 -2.82 -2.52
N LEU A 104 7.77 -3.77 -2.35
CA LEU A 104 7.74 -5.04 -3.10
C LEU A 104 7.04 -6.17 -2.34
N THR A 105 6.98 -6.13 -1.00
CA THR A 105 6.31 -7.18 -0.22
C THR A 105 4.84 -7.38 -0.60
N PRO A 106 3.98 -6.35 -0.70
CA PRO A 106 2.61 -6.53 -1.16
C PRO A 106 2.53 -7.18 -2.55
N LEU A 107 3.47 -6.82 -3.45
CA LEU A 107 3.53 -7.35 -4.80
C LEU A 107 3.85 -8.86 -4.81
N ILE A 108 4.74 -9.33 -3.93
CA ILE A 108 5.03 -10.77 -3.76
C ILE A 108 3.75 -11.54 -3.38
N PHE A 109 2.99 -11.03 -2.41
CA PHE A 109 1.72 -11.66 -2.00
C PHE A 109 0.65 -11.61 -3.10
N GLN A 110 0.60 -10.54 -3.88
CA GLN A 110 -0.29 -10.44 -5.05
C GLN A 110 0.11 -11.43 -6.16
N PHE A 111 1.41 -11.66 -6.39
CA PHE A 111 1.87 -12.72 -7.30
C PHE A 111 1.48 -14.11 -6.79
N TYR A 112 1.49 -14.33 -5.48
CA TYR A 112 0.98 -15.57 -4.90
C TYR A 112 -0.52 -15.75 -5.16
N CYS A 113 -1.32 -14.70 -5.01
CA CYS A 113 -2.74 -14.71 -5.40
C CYS A 113 -2.94 -15.02 -6.90
N LEU A 114 -2.11 -14.45 -7.79
CA LEU A 114 -2.12 -14.79 -9.22
C LEU A 114 -1.79 -16.27 -9.46
N HIS A 115 -0.80 -16.81 -8.73
CA HIS A 115 -0.45 -18.22 -8.79
C HIS A 115 -1.60 -19.13 -8.35
N LEU A 116 -2.33 -18.78 -7.29
CA LEU A 116 -3.53 -19.51 -6.88
C LEU A 116 -4.61 -19.47 -7.96
N SER A 117 -4.86 -18.30 -8.57
CA SER A 117 -5.78 -18.17 -9.69
C SER A 117 -5.38 -19.00 -10.91
N TYR A 118 -4.08 -19.07 -11.23
CA TYR A 118 -3.56 -19.94 -12.27
C TYR A 118 -3.81 -21.42 -11.96
N ARG A 119 -3.54 -21.86 -10.72
CA ARG A 119 -3.80 -23.24 -10.27
C ARG A 119 -5.28 -23.64 -10.37
N ALA A 120 -6.19 -22.70 -10.12
CA ALA A 120 -7.63 -22.92 -10.24
C ALA A 120 -8.16 -22.76 -11.67
N ASN A 121 -7.34 -22.24 -12.60
CA ASN A 121 -7.78 -21.73 -13.91
C ASN A 121 -8.96 -20.74 -13.80
N ASP A 122 -9.00 -19.96 -12.71
CA ASP A 122 -10.05 -18.98 -12.42
C ASP A 122 -9.43 -17.67 -11.90
N TYR A 123 -9.60 -16.61 -12.68
CA TYR A 123 -9.03 -15.28 -12.44
C TYR A 123 -10.06 -14.28 -11.93
N ARG A 124 -11.29 -14.71 -11.60
CA ARG A 124 -12.35 -13.82 -11.12
C ARG A 124 -11.98 -13.15 -9.80
N VAL A 125 -11.47 -13.92 -8.84
CA VAL A 125 -11.04 -13.38 -7.54
C VAL A 125 -9.87 -12.42 -7.71
N PHE A 126 -8.90 -12.78 -8.56
CA PHE A 126 -7.76 -11.92 -8.88
C PHE A 126 -8.19 -10.60 -9.55
N ALA A 127 -9.21 -10.61 -10.41
CA ALA A 127 -9.77 -9.39 -10.98
C ALA A 127 -10.29 -8.42 -9.90
N PHE A 128 -10.96 -8.93 -8.86
CA PHE A 128 -11.41 -8.10 -7.74
C PHE A 128 -10.25 -7.61 -6.86
N LEU A 129 -9.18 -8.39 -6.71
CA LEU A 129 -7.94 -7.93 -6.08
C LEU A 129 -7.33 -6.75 -6.86
N ILE A 130 -7.28 -6.80 -8.19
CA ILE A 130 -6.77 -5.69 -9.00
C ILE A 130 -7.70 -4.47 -8.94
N ALA A 131 -9.02 -4.68 -8.96
CA ALA A 131 -9.98 -3.60 -8.75
C ALA A 131 -9.72 -2.90 -7.41
N ASN A 132 -9.56 -3.69 -6.33
CA ASN A 132 -9.26 -3.20 -5.00
C ASN A 132 -7.92 -2.44 -4.92
N LEU A 133 -6.87 -2.96 -5.55
CA LEU A 133 -5.57 -2.29 -5.62
C LEU A 133 -5.70 -0.89 -6.22
N VAL A 134 -6.35 -0.78 -7.38
CA VAL A 134 -6.50 0.49 -8.11
C VAL A 134 -7.39 1.47 -7.38
N THR A 135 -8.52 1.01 -6.81
CA THR A 135 -9.55 1.92 -6.31
C THR A 135 -9.46 2.22 -4.81
N CYS A 136 -8.71 1.43 -4.05
CA CYS A 136 -8.69 1.53 -2.58
C CYS A 136 -7.29 1.63 -2.00
N ALA A 137 -6.33 0.87 -2.52
CA ALA A 137 -4.96 0.91 -2.01
C ALA A 137 -4.18 2.08 -2.61
N MET A 138 -3.96 2.08 -3.93
CA MET A 138 -3.13 3.07 -4.63
C MET A 138 -3.49 4.55 -4.39
N PRO A 139 -4.75 4.97 -4.16
CA PRO A 139 -5.09 6.36 -3.86
C PRO A 139 -4.37 6.93 -2.62
N SER A 140 -3.99 6.06 -1.69
CA SER A 140 -3.35 6.45 -0.43
C SER A 140 -1.87 6.10 -0.36
N GLN A 141 -1.25 5.58 -1.44
CA GLN A 141 0.10 5.00 -1.43
C GLN A 141 1.26 6.01 -1.22
N ILE A 142 0.97 7.27 -0.90
CA ILE A 142 1.98 8.27 -0.53
C ILE A 142 2.58 8.02 0.88
N PHE A 143 1.81 7.43 1.81
CA PHE A 143 2.21 7.25 3.21
C PHE A 143 2.77 5.85 3.50
N ILE A 144 3.34 5.64 4.71
CA ILE A 144 3.83 4.36 5.28
C ILE A 144 2.78 3.22 5.34
N LEU A 145 1.64 3.38 4.67
CA LEU A 145 0.56 2.43 4.45
C LEU A 145 0.98 1.10 3.81
N ASN A 146 2.27 0.89 3.52
CA ASN A 146 2.76 -0.41 3.13
C ASN A 146 2.51 -1.50 4.19
N GLN A 147 2.35 -1.15 5.49
CA GLN A 147 1.87 -2.08 6.52
C GLN A 147 0.43 -2.55 6.25
N SER A 148 -0.48 -1.61 5.97
CA SER A 148 -1.88 -1.91 5.66
C SER A 148 -2.04 -2.60 4.30
N PHE A 149 -1.20 -2.28 3.31
CA PHE A 149 -1.19 -2.92 2.00
C PHE A 149 -0.69 -4.36 2.10
N THR A 150 0.34 -4.60 2.91
CA THR A 150 0.86 -5.95 3.17
C THR A 150 -0.19 -6.79 3.88
N SER A 151 -0.82 -6.25 4.92
CA SER A 151 -1.94 -6.92 5.60
C SER A 151 -3.11 -7.20 4.65
N LEU A 152 -3.45 -6.26 3.77
CA LEU A 152 -4.51 -6.42 2.78
C LEU A 152 -4.16 -7.52 1.77
N ALA A 153 -2.93 -7.54 1.27
CA ALA A 153 -2.47 -8.57 0.33
C ALA A 153 -2.49 -9.97 0.96
N ILE A 154 -2.05 -10.10 2.22
CA ILE A 154 -2.15 -11.35 2.99
C ILE A 154 -3.63 -11.74 3.21
N GLY A 155 -4.50 -10.78 3.53
CA GLY A 155 -5.94 -11.01 3.65
C GLY A 155 -6.56 -11.56 2.37
N TRP A 156 -6.16 -11.03 1.22
CA TRP A 156 -6.60 -11.53 -0.09
C TRP A 156 -6.16 -12.97 -0.38
N ILE A 157 -5.05 -13.45 0.18
CA ILE A 157 -4.67 -14.88 0.06
C ILE A 157 -5.76 -15.77 0.68
N SER A 158 -6.29 -15.40 1.85
CA SER A 158 -7.40 -16.11 2.49
C SER A 158 -8.67 -16.08 1.62
N ILE A 159 -8.99 -14.92 1.04
CA ILE A 159 -10.12 -14.78 0.10
C ILE A 159 -9.94 -15.66 -1.14
N HIS A 160 -8.73 -15.76 -1.71
CA HIS A 160 -8.45 -16.64 -2.85
C HIS A 160 -8.66 -18.11 -2.48
N TYR A 161 -8.15 -18.54 -1.33
CA TYR A 161 -8.35 -19.91 -0.86
C TYR A 161 -9.83 -20.26 -0.63
N LEU A 162 -10.64 -19.33 -0.11
CA LEU A 162 -12.06 -19.55 0.10
C LEU A 162 -12.84 -19.70 -1.21
N PHE A 163 -12.60 -18.82 -2.18
CA PHE A 163 -13.47 -18.70 -3.35
C PHE A 163 -13.02 -19.51 -4.57
N LEU A 164 -11.71 -19.74 -4.74
CA LEU A 164 -11.22 -20.53 -5.86
C LEU A 164 -11.51 -22.02 -5.68
N ASP A 165 -11.79 -22.71 -6.78
CA ASP A 165 -11.95 -24.16 -6.79
C ASP A 165 -10.60 -24.86 -6.91
N LEU A 166 -9.84 -24.86 -5.81
CA LEU A 166 -8.52 -25.46 -5.75
C LEU A 166 -8.58 -26.93 -5.37
N LYS A 167 -7.71 -27.74 -6.00
CA LYS A 167 -7.28 -29.03 -5.45
C LYS A 167 -6.28 -28.74 -4.32
N ILE A 168 -6.73 -28.93 -3.08
CA ILE A 168 -5.96 -28.60 -1.87
C ILE A 168 -4.80 -29.60 -1.73
N LYS A 169 -3.58 -29.08 -1.66
CA LYS A 169 -2.35 -29.82 -1.41
C LYS A 169 -1.93 -29.65 0.05
N TRP A 170 -1.05 -30.52 0.53
CA TRP A 170 -0.54 -30.42 1.91
C TRP A 170 0.16 -29.08 2.20
N TRP A 171 0.90 -28.53 1.23
CA TRP A 171 1.52 -27.21 1.37
C TRP A 171 0.51 -26.07 1.51
N ASP A 172 -0.72 -26.22 0.99
CA ASP A 172 -1.76 -25.19 1.16
C ASP A 172 -2.20 -25.06 2.62
N TRP A 173 -2.15 -26.16 3.39
CA TRP A 173 -2.38 -26.14 4.83
C TRP A 173 -1.32 -25.31 5.55
N VAL A 174 -0.05 -25.54 5.22
CA VAL A 174 1.08 -24.77 5.79
C VAL A 174 0.93 -23.29 5.48
N VAL A 175 0.62 -22.95 4.23
CA VAL A 175 0.42 -21.55 3.82
C VAL A 175 -0.74 -20.91 4.56
N VAL A 176 -1.90 -21.57 4.64
CA VAL A 176 -3.05 -21.04 5.37
C VAL A 176 -2.73 -20.87 6.85
N THR A 177 -2.06 -21.81 7.49
CA THR A 177 -1.64 -21.66 8.90
C THR A 177 -0.73 -20.44 9.08
N ILE A 178 0.28 -20.26 8.23
CA ILE A 178 1.18 -19.10 8.29
C ILE A 178 0.40 -17.80 8.07
N VAL A 179 -0.43 -17.72 7.03
CA VAL A 179 -1.28 -16.57 6.73
C VAL A 179 -2.20 -16.25 7.90
N SER A 180 -2.84 -17.26 8.50
CA SER A 180 -3.71 -17.10 9.66
C SER A 180 -2.98 -16.55 10.87
N ILE A 181 -1.74 -17.00 11.13
CA ILE A 181 -0.90 -16.47 12.21
C ILE A 181 -0.52 -15.01 11.94
N LEU A 182 -0.02 -14.70 10.74
CA LEU A 182 0.41 -13.36 10.37
C LEU A 182 -0.72 -12.33 10.50
N LEU A 183 -1.95 -12.71 10.20
CA LEU A 183 -3.11 -11.82 10.26
C LEU A 183 -3.58 -11.48 11.70
N PHE A 184 -3.14 -12.20 12.75
CA PHE A 184 -3.51 -11.82 14.13
C PHE A 184 -2.90 -10.46 14.54
N ARG A 185 -1.65 -10.22 14.16
CA ARG A 185 -0.93 -8.97 14.45
C ARG A 185 -0.48 -8.27 13.17
N SER A 186 -1.41 -8.11 12.22
CA SER A 186 -1.14 -7.43 10.96
C SER A 186 -1.66 -6.00 10.89
N HIS A 187 -2.94 -5.74 11.19
CA HIS A 187 -3.52 -4.41 11.04
C HIS A 187 -4.89 -4.28 11.73
N GLU A 188 -5.23 -3.08 12.20
CA GLU A 188 -6.52 -2.77 12.86
C GLU A 188 -7.73 -3.10 11.99
N SER A 189 -7.56 -3.09 10.66
CA SER A 189 -8.60 -3.46 9.69
C SER A 189 -9.06 -4.92 9.80
N MET A 190 -8.34 -5.77 10.52
CA MET A 190 -8.76 -7.15 10.81
C MET A 190 -10.06 -7.22 11.63
N THR A 191 -10.44 -6.15 12.33
CA THR A 191 -11.78 -5.99 12.91
C THR A 191 -12.90 -6.16 11.88
N ILE A 192 -12.69 -5.72 10.64
CA ILE A 192 -13.68 -5.85 9.55
C ILE A 192 -13.33 -7.07 8.68
N TRP A 193 -12.09 -7.17 8.21
CA TRP A 193 -11.69 -8.21 7.27
C TRP A 193 -11.76 -9.62 7.87
N GLY A 194 -11.41 -9.80 9.15
CA GLY A 194 -11.55 -11.09 9.84
C GLY A 194 -13.02 -11.55 9.87
N GLY A 195 -13.94 -10.63 10.12
CA GLY A 195 -15.38 -10.89 10.03
C GLY A 195 -15.83 -11.28 8.62
N ILE A 196 -15.32 -10.61 7.58
CA ILE A 196 -15.63 -10.94 6.18
C ILE A 196 -15.08 -12.32 5.79
N ILE A 197 -13.86 -12.67 6.24
CA ILE A 197 -13.27 -13.99 6.02
C ILE A 197 -14.15 -15.08 6.66
N PHE A 198 -14.64 -14.85 7.88
CA PHE A 198 -15.57 -15.75 8.56
C PHE A 198 -16.89 -15.91 7.79
N VAL A 199 -17.53 -14.79 7.41
CA VAL A 199 -18.77 -14.80 6.62
C VAL A 199 -18.56 -15.49 5.27
N GLY A 200 -17.44 -15.23 4.61
CA GLY A 200 -17.09 -15.86 3.33
C GLY A 200 -16.91 -17.37 3.44
N SER A 201 -16.25 -17.83 4.50
CA SER A 201 -16.12 -19.26 4.80
C SER A 201 -17.48 -19.93 5.00
N ALA A 202 -18.34 -19.35 5.85
CA ALA A 202 -19.69 -19.84 6.05
C ALA A 202 -20.47 -19.88 4.72
N ALA A 203 -20.45 -18.79 3.96
CA ALA A 203 -21.14 -18.70 2.68
C ALA A 203 -20.66 -19.75 1.67
N VAL A 204 -19.35 -20.00 1.58
CA VAL A 204 -18.80 -21.06 0.73
C VAL A 204 -19.29 -22.44 1.18
N ILE A 205 -19.29 -22.73 2.49
CA ILE A 205 -19.73 -24.02 3.03
C ILE A 205 -21.23 -24.27 2.76
N PHE A 206 -22.07 -23.25 2.90
CA PHE A 206 -23.52 -23.38 2.74
C PHE A 206 -23.99 -23.30 1.28
N PHE A 207 -23.41 -22.43 0.47
CA PHE A 207 -23.94 -22.13 -0.88
C PHE A 207 -23.15 -22.78 -2.02
N LYS A 208 -21.90 -23.20 -1.81
CA LYS A 208 -21.12 -23.86 -2.88
C LYS A 208 -21.51 -25.34 -2.94
N ASN A 209 -22.51 -25.66 -3.77
CA ASN A 209 -22.92 -27.04 -4.06
C ASN A 209 -21.74 -27.83 -4.65
N SER A 210 -21.34 -28.89 -3.97
CA SER A 210 -20.39 -29.89 -4.48
C SER A 210 -21.16 -31.16 -4.78
N GLU A 211 -21.86 -31.17 -5.92
CA GLU A 211 -22.71 -32.30 -6.33
C GLU A 211 -21.93 -33.45 -6.98
N ASN A 212 -20.60 -33.37 -7.09
CA ASN A 212 -19.80 -34.35 -7.86
C ASN A 212 -18.38 -34.62 -7.33
N GLN A 213 -18.13 -34.51 -6.02
CA GLN A 213 -16.81 -34.84 -5.45
C GLN A 213 -16.89 -36.05 -4.52
N ASP A 214 -15.87 -36.92 -4.61
CA ASP A 214 -15.63 -38.00 -3.65
C ASP A 214 -15.84 -37.49 -2.21
N SER A 215 -16.62 -38.23 -1.43
CA SER A 215 -17.06 -37.85 -0.09
C SER A 215 -15.91 -37.40 0.82
N ASP A 216 -14.77 -38.07 0.70
CA ASP A 216 -13.60 -37.84 1.55
C ASP A 216 -12.88 -36.54 1.18
N HIS A 217 -12.75 -36.25 -0.11
CA HIS A 217 -12.11 -35.01 -0.58
C HIS A 217 -12.97 -33.79 -0.24
N HIS A 218 -14.29 -33.96 -0.29
CA HIS A 218 -15.24 -32.91 0.08
C HIS A 218 -15.17 -32.56 1.57
N SER A 219 -15.07 -33.56 2.45
CA SER A 219 -14.95 -33.35 3.89
C SER A 219 -13.66 -32.61 4.28
N ILE A 220 -12.51 -32.98 3.70
CA ILE A 220 -11.23 -32.30 3.93
C ILE A 220 -11.30 -30.82 3.50
N LYS A 221 -11.92 -30.55 2.36
CA LYS A 221 -12.06 -29.19 1.83
C LYS A 221 -12.99 -28.32 2.67
N LYS A 222 -14.09 -28.89 3.18
CA LYS A 222 -14.95 -28.22 4.16
C LYS A 222 -14.20 -27.88 5.45
N LEU A 223 -13.39 -28.80 5.97
CA LEU A 223 -12.55 -28.55 7.15
C LEU A 223 -11.56 -27.41 6.88
N PHE A 224 -10.94 -27.40 5.71
CA PHE A 224 -10.01 -26.34 5.29
C PHE A 224 -10.69 -24.97 5.29
N TYR A 225 -11.88 -24.84 4.71
CA TYR A 225 -12.65 -23.59 4.73
C TYR A 225 -13.10 -23.20 6.14
N CYS A 226 -13.56 -24.18 6.94
CA CYS A 226 -13.95 -23.95 8.32
C CYS A 226 -12.79 -23.37 9.14
N LEU A 227 -11.58 -23.92 8.99
CA LEU A 227 -10.39 -23.43 9.68
C LEU A 227 -10.05 -21.98 9.29
N ILE A 228 -10.09 -21.63 8.00
CA ILE A 228 -9.93 -20.24 7.56
C ILE A 228 -10.97 -19.33 8.22
N GLY A 229 -12.23 -19.78 8.27
CA GLY A 229 -13.34 -19.03 8.87
C GLY A 229 -13.16 -18.81 10.37
N VAL A 230 -12.83 -19.87 11.13
CA VAL A 230 -12.57 -19.81 12.57
C VAL A 230 -11.41 -18.86 12.87
N PHE A 231 -10.31 -18.96 12.12
CA PHE A 231 -9.19 -18.03 12.27
C PHE A 231 -9.61 -16.59 11.94
N GLY A 232 -10.42 -16.37 10.90
CA GLY A 232 -10.99 -15.04 10.60
C GLY A 232 -11.78 -14.44 11.76
N ALA A 233 -12.65 -15.24 12.39
CA ALA A 233 -13.41 -14.82 13.57
C ALA A 233 -12.50 -14.50 14.77
N LEU A 234 -11.51 -15.36 15.03
CA LEU A 234 -10.54 -15.15 16.11
C LEU A 234 -9.68 -13.90 15.88
N GLN A 235 -9.26 -13.63 14.64
CA GLN A 235 -8.52 -12.41 14.28
C GLN A 235 -9.35 -11.15 14.50
N CYS A 236 -10.63 -11.18 14.12
CA CYS A 236 -11.56 -10.08 14.38
C CYS A 236 -11.71 -9.83 15.89
N ALA A 237 -11.99 -10.88 16.66
CA ALA A 237 -12.11 -10.79 18.11
C ALA A 237 -10.82 -10.28 18.78
N PHE A 238 -9.66 -10.76 18.31
CA PHE A 238 -8.36 -10.31 18.81
C PHE A 238 -8.12 -8.82 18.52
N ALA A 239 -8.37 -8.37 17.28
CA ALA A 239 -8.19 -6.98 16.89
C ALA A 239 -9.14 -6.04 17.66
N LEU A 240 -10.40 -6.46 17.88
CA LEU A 240 -11.35 -5.73 18.73
C LEU A 240 -10.86 -5.65 20.18
N ASN A 241 -10.44 -6.77 20.75
CA ASN A 241 -9.92 -6.81 22.11
C ASN A 241 -8.70 -5.89 22.27
N TRP A 242 -7.79 -5.87 21.29
CA TRP A 242 -6.64 -4.97 21.33
C TRP A 242 -7.06 -3.50 21.31
N GLN A 243 -8.03 -3.12 20.47
CA GLN A 243 -8.56 -1.75 20.41
C GLN A 243 -9.20 -1.30 21.74
N PHE A 244 -9.81 -2.22 22.49
CA PHE A 244 -10.37 -1.91 23.81
C PHE A 244 -9.30 -1.76 24.90
N GLN A 245 -8.19 -2.48 24.81
CA GLN A 245 -7.13 -2.49 25.82
C GLN A 245 -6.10 -1.37 25.66
N HIS A 246 -5.95 -0.81 24.46
CA HIS A 246 -4.97 0.23 24.15
C HIS A 246 -5.65 1.59 23.96
N PRO A 247 -4.97 2.72 24.26
CA PRO A 247 -5.56 4.06 24.23
C PRO A 247 -5.76 4.59 22.79
N LEU A 248 -6.47 3.85 21.95
CA LEU A 248 -6.71 4.16 20.53
C LEU A 248 -8.05 4.88 20.31
N LYS A 249 -8.83 5.17 21.36
CA LYS A 249 -10.21 5.64 21.23
C LYS A 249 -10.32 6.98 20.49
N GLN A 250 -9.44 7.93 20.79
CA GLN A 250 -9.42 9.24 20.13
C GLN A 250 -8.99 9.11 18.66
N GLU A 251 -7.88 8.43 18.39
CA GLU A 251 -7.38 8.18 17.03
C GLU A 251 -8.39 7.41 16.17
N THR A 252 -9.10 6.46 16.76
CA THR A 252 -10.18 5.71 16.08
C THR A 252 -11.34 6.62 15.72
N ARG A 253 -11.72 7.54 16.61
CA ARG A 253 -12.79 8.52 16.33
C ARG A 253 -12.39 9.46 15.20
N GLU A 254 -11.20 10.05 15.28
CA GLU A 254 -10.64 10.92 14.22
C GLU A 254 -10.54 10.16 12.89
N PHE A 255 -10.16 8.88 12.93
CA PHE A 255 -10.15 8.03 11.75
C PHE A 255 -11.55 7.80 11.16
N LEU A 256 -12.56 7.56 12.00
CA LEU A 256 -13.95 7.36 11.55
C LEU A 256 -14.58 8.65 11.02
N GLU A 257 -14.17 9.82 11.49
CA GLU A 257 -14.60 11.11 10.92
C GLU A 257 -14.18 11.24 9.44
N LEU A 258 -13.14 10.52 9.00
CA LEU A 258 -12.75 10.44 7.58
C LEU A 258 -13.79 9.73 6.69
N LEU A 259 -14.82 9.09 7.25
CA LEU A 259 -15.93 8.54 6.46
C LEU A 259 -16.63 9.60 5.62
N VAL A 260 -16.52 10.89 5.98
CA VAL A 260 -17.00 12.01 5.16
C VAL A 260 -16.36 12.03 3.77
N LEU A 261 -15.14 11.49 3.61
CA LEU A 261 -14.44 11.39 2.33
C LEU A 261 -15.05 10.34 1.38
N LEU A 262 -15.98 9.52 1.86
CA LEU A 262 -16.77 8.62 1.03
C LEU A 262 -17.94 9.33 0.32
N ASN A 263 -18.19 10.61 0.63
CA ASN A 263 -19.19 11.40 -0.09
C ASN A 263 -18.81 11.55 -1.57
N PRO A 264 -19.78 11.52 -2.51
CA PRO A 264 -19.49 11.59 -3.94
C PRO A 264 -18.67 12.82 -4.37
N SER A 265 -18.90 13.98 -3.74
CA SER A 265 -18.14 15.20 -3.99
C SER A 265 -16.67 15.06 -3.60
N GLU A 266 -16.39 14.40 -2.47
CA GLU A 266 -15.03 14.21 -1.95
C GLU A 266 -14.26 13.13 -2.71
N LEU A 267 -14.97 12.08 -3.16
CA LEU A 267 -14.42 11.03 -4.02
C LEU A 267 -14.09 11.53 -5.43
N TRP A 268 -14.63 12.69 -5.83
CA TRP A 268 -14.31 13.32 -7.12
C TRP A 268 -13.19 14.35 -7.02
N ILE A 269 -12.26 14.23 -6.06
CA ILE A 269 -11.14 15.16 -5.87
C ILE A 269 -9.81 14.39 -5.84
N GLY A 270 -8.78 14.89 -6.54
CA GLY A 270 -7.48 14.22 -6.60
C GLY A 270 -7.55 12.85 -7.31
N ASN A 271 -6.76 11.89 -6.83
CA ASN A 271 -6.65 10.56 -7.44
C ASN A 271 -7.85 9.62 -7.20
N THR A 272 -8.76 9.92 -6.27
CA THR A 272 -9.99 9.13 -6.07
C THR A 272 -10.94 9.23 -7.25
N ARG A 273 -10.83 10.28 -8.09
CA ARG A 273 -11.51 10.34 -9.40
C ARG A 273 -11.22 9.13 -10.27
N ILE A 274 -9.96 8.68 -10.29
CA ILE A 274 -9.55 7.46 -11.02
C ILE A 274 -10.29 6.25 -10.44
N SER A 275 -10.36 6.17 -9.11
CA SER A 275 -11.04 5.08 -8.39
C SER A 275 -12.53 5.02 -8.72
N VAL A 276 -13.21 6.17 -8.73
CA VAL A 276 -14.63 6.29 -9.09
C VAL A 276 -14.84 5.88 -10.55
N ALA A 277 -14.08 6.46 -11.48
CA ALA A 277 -14.24 6.19 -12.91
C ALA A 277 -13.97 4.71 -13.26
N ILE A 278 -12.98 4.08 -12.63
CA ILE A 278 -12.71 2.65 -12.78
C ILE A 278 -13.85 1.81 -12.18
N THR A 279 -14.35 2.15 -11.00
CA THR A 279 -15.50 1.46 -10.38
C THR A 279 -16.74 1.57 -11.27
N MET A 280 -17.00 2.74 -11.87
CA MET A 280 -18.08 2.96 -12.82
C MET A 280 -17.89 2.12 -14.10
N ALA A 281 -16.67 2.06 -14.64
CA ALA A 281 -16.37 1.27 -15.85
C ALA A 281 -16.56 -0.23 -15.61
N ILE A 282 -16.12 -0.74 -14.45
CA ILE A 282 -16.33 -2.13 -14.03
C ILE A 282 -17.82 -2.42 -13.87
N SER A 283 -18.55 -1.53 -13.18
CA SER A 283 -19.99 -1.67 -12.96
C SER A 283 -20.76 -1.66 -14.29
N LEU A 284 -20.41 -0.75 -15.21
CA LEU A 284 -20.97 -0.67 -16.55
C LEU A 284 -20.74 -1.95 -17.35
N LEU A 285 -19.54 -2.56 -17.26
CA LEU A 285 -19.24 -3.84 -17.89
C LEU A 285 -20.13 -4.98 -17.36
N PHE A 286 -20.32 -5.06 -16.04
CA PHE A 286 -21.16 -6.11 -15.46
C PHE A 286 -22.64 -5.91 -15.77
N LEU A 287 -23.14 -4.68 -15.61
CA LEU A 287 -24.54 -4.34 -15.88
C LEU A 287 -24.88 -4.52 -17.37
N SER A 288 -24.01 -4.07 -18.27
CA SER A 288 -24.23 -4.24 -19.71
C SER A 288 -24.28 -5.71 -20.12
N GLN A 289 -23.43 -6.56 -19.54
CA GLN A 289 -23.48 -8.00 -19.80
C GLN A 289 -24.81 -8.61 -19.33
N GLU A 290 -25.25 -8.31 -18.10
CA GLU A 290 -26.53 -8.81 -17.57
C GLU A 290 -27.73 -8.36 -18.40
N ILE A 291 -27.77 -7.08 -18.81
CA ILE A 291 -28.84 -6.55 -19.66
C ILE A 291 -28.81 -7.23 -21.03
N ARG A 292 -27.62 -7.38 -21.63
CA ARG A 292 -27.45 -8.01 -22.94
C ARG A 292 -27.87 -9.47 -22.94
N ASP A 293 -27.57 -10.20 -21.87
CA ASP A 293 -27.94 -11.61 -21.73
C ASP A 293 -29.48 -11.78 -21.62
N ARG A 294 -30.19 -10.78 -21.09
CA ARG A 294 -31.66 -10.76 -21.01
C ARG A 294 -32.36 -10.14 -22.23
N ALA A 295 -31.65 -9.33 -23.03
CA ALA A 295 -32.24 -8.59 -24.13
C ALA A 295 -32.57 -9.48 -25.34
N LEU A 296 -33.80 -9.33 -25.88
CA LEU A 296 -34.24 -10.01 -27.10
C LEU A 296 -33.85 -9.25 -28.38
N VAL A 297 -33.80 -7.91 -28.32
CA VAL A 297 -33.44 -7.00 -29.42
C VAL A 297 -32.53 -5.90 -28.88
N GLY A 298 -31.71 -5.25 -29.74
CA GLY A 298 -30.91 -4.08 -29.34
C GLY A 298 -29.53 -4.38 -28.75
N LYS A 299 -29.04 -5.61 -28.84
CA LYS A 299 -27.71 -6.02 -28.31
C LYS A 299 -26.56 -5.15 -28.85
N ARG A 300 -26.57 -4.83 -30.14
CA ARG A 300 -25.57 -3.95 -30.77
C ARG A 300 -25.56 -2.54 -30.17
N THR A 301 -26.74 -1.99 -29.86
CA THR A 301 -26.86 -0.67 -29.23
C THR A 301 -26.28 -0.69 -27.82
N ILE A 302 -26.56 -1.74 -27.03
CA ILE A 302 -25.99 -1.93 -25.70
C ILE A 302 -24.47 -2.03 -25.78
N ASP A 303 -23.93 -2.85 -26.68
CA ASP A 303 -22.48 -3.00 -26.85
C ASP A 303 -21.83 -1.67 -27.27
N PHE A 304 -22.46 -0.91 -28.18
CA PHE A 304 -21.97 0.40 -28.63
C PHE A 304 -21.97 1.44 -27.50
N LEU A 305 -23.06 1.56 -26.74
CA LEU A 305 -23.17 2.48 -25.60
C LEU A 305 -22.18 2.11 -24.50
N THR A 306 -22.03 0.82 -24.21
CA THR A 306 -21.07 0.32 -23.23
C THR A 306 -19.65 0.66 -23.64
N PHE A 307 -19.28 0.37 -24.89
CA PHE A 307 -17.95 0.65 -25.42
C PHE A 307 -17.64 2.15 -25.40
N THR A 308 -18.58 2.98 -25.84
CA THR A 308 -18.45 4.45 -25.82
C THR A 308 -18.31 4.97 -24.39
N GLY A 309 -19.16 4.50 -23.47
CA GLY A 309 -19.11 4.88 -22.06
C GLY A 309 -17.78 4.50 -21.41
N ILE A 310 -17.27 3.30 -21.69
CA ILE A 310 -15.96 2.87 -21.21
C ILE A 310 -14.86 3.75 -21.77
N ILE A 311 -14.83 4.03 -23.08
CA ILE A 311 -13.81 4.90 -23.68
C ILE A 311 -13.81 6.28 -23.01
N CYS A 312 -14.98 6.89 -22.79
CA CYS A 312 -15.07 8.18 -22.11
C CYS A 312 -14.52 8.11 -20.68
N LEU A 313 -14.87 7.07 -19.92
CA LEU A 313 -14.37 6.87 -18.56
C LEU A 313 -12.84 6.64 -18.55
N LEU A 314 -12.32 5.85 -19.49
CA LEU A 314 -10.89 5.62 -19.65
C LEU A 314 -10.13 6.89 -20.05
N GLY A 315 -10.75 7.75 -20.87
CA GLY A 315 -10.25 9.08 -21.17
C GLY A 315 -10.11 9.95 -19.91
N ILE A 316 -11.13 9.96 -19.05
CA ILE A 316 -11.08 10.68 -17.76
C ILE A 316 -9.99 10.10 -16.85
N VAL A 317 -9.88 8.78 -16.77
CA VAL A 317 -8.85 8.08 -15.98
C VAL A 317 -7.45 8.49 -16.42
N LEU A 318 -7.13 8.39 -17.71
CA LEU A 318 -5.81 8.76 -18.22
C LEU A 318 -5.56 10.27 -18.10
N PHE A 319 -6.54 11.11 -18.39
CA PHE A 319 -6.40 12.55 -18.23
C PHE A 319 -6.08 12.91 -16.78
N THR A 320 -6.80 12.33 -15.81
CA THR A 320 -6.55 12.58 -14.38
C THR A 320 -5.16 12.12 -13.96
N GLY A 321 -4.74 10.92 -14.35
CA GLY A 321 -3.42 10.39 -14.00
C GLY A 321 -2.26 11.18 -14.64
N SER A 322 -2.39 11.53 -15.92
CA SER A 322 -1.36 12.28 -16.64
C SER A 322 -1.30 13.75 -16.23
N ALA A 323 -2.43 14.39 -15.94
CA ALA A 323 -2.46 15.79 -15.50
C ALA A 323 -1.61 16.03 -14.25
N ALA A 324 -1.55 15.07 -13.31
CA ALA A 324 -0.71 15.18 -12.12
C ALA A 324 0.79 15.29 -12.44
N LEU A 325 1.25 14.78 -13.59
CA LEU A 325 2.66 14.92 -14.02
C LEU A 325 2.98 16.31 -14.57
N PHE A 326 1.98 17.07 -14.99
CA PHE A 326 2.15 18.40 -15.60
C PHE A 326 1.72 19.54 -14.68
N ASP A 327 0.80 19.29 -13.76
CA ASP A 327 0.35 20.24 -12.74
C ASP A 327 0.48 19.63 -11.34
N PHE A 328 1.54 20.03 -10.65
CA PHE A 328 1.85 19.54 -9.31
C PHE A 328 0.83 19.99 -8.27
N ASN A 329 0.06 21.06 -8.50
CA ASN A 329 -0.98 21.53 -7.57
C ASN A 329 -2.12 20.52 -7.38
N LEU A 330 -2.28 19.57 -8.30
CA LEU A 330 -3.31 18.54 -8.22
C LEU A 330 -3.05 17.49 -7.14
N THR A 331 -1.77 17.24 -6.83
CA THR A 331 -1.37 16.30 -5.77
C THR A 331 -1.42 16.96 -4.41
N ASN A 332 -1.87 16.21 -3.41
CA ASN A 332 -1.94 16.70 -2.03
C ASN A 332 -1.66 15.55 -1.06
N PRO A 333 -0.43 15.41 -0.55
CA PRO A 333 -0.04 14.27 0.27
C PRO A 333 -0.85 14.16 1.57
N GLY A 334 -1.26 15.28 2.17
CA GLY A 334 -2.11 15.29 3.37
C GLY A 334 -3.52 14.77 3.10
N ARG A 335 -4.13 15.15 1.99
CA ARG A 335 -5.44 14.62 1.58
C ARG A 335 -5.36 13.15 1.16
N GLU A 336 -4.33 12.79 0.40
CA GLU A 336 -4.08 11.42 -0.05
C GLU A 336 -3.83 10.47 1.12
N PHE A 337 -3.19 10.96 2.20
CA PHE A 337 -3.10 10.23 3.46
C PHE A 337 -4.48 9.88 4.02
N TYR A 338 -5.44 10.81 4.01
CA TYR A 338 -6.78 10.54 4.52
C TYR A 338 -7.58 9.52 3.68
N TYR A 339 -7.23 9.34 2.41
CA TYR A 339 -7.81 8.27 1.59
C TYR A 339 -7.48 6.86 2.06
N ARG A 340 -6.62 6.70 3.07
CA ARG A 340 -6.40 5.43 3.78
C ARG A 340 -7.68 4.81 4.33
N ILE A 341 -8.75 5.59 4.53
CA ILE A 341 -10.09 5.09 4.90
C ILE A 341 -10.66 4.09 3.88
N LEU A 342 -10.27 4.21 2.61
CA LEU A 342 -10.69 3.30 1.53
C LEU A 342 -10.12 1.89 1.71
N ILE A 343 -9.01 1.73 2.43
CA ILE A 343 -8.40 0.42 2.67
C ILE A 343 -9.34 -0.46 3.51
N PRO A 344 -9.69 -0.13 4.77
CA PRO A 344 -10.61 -0.98 5.53
C PRO A 344 -11.99 -1.07 4.88
N PHE A 345 -12.60 0.06 4.50
CA PHE A 345 -14.02 0.08 4.08
C PHE A 345 -14.22 -0.24 2.60
N GLY A 346 -13.46 0.41 1.71
CA GLY A 346 -13.53 0.15 0.28
C GLY A 346 -13.09 -1.27 -0.09
N SER A 347 -12.01 -1.77 0.53
CA SER A 347 -11.57 -3.16 0.29
C SER A 347 -12.57 -4.19 0.80
N SER A 348 -13.22 -3.92 1.93
CA SER A 348 -14.32 -4.75 2.42
C SER A 348 -15.45 -4.84 1.41
N GLY A 349 -15.81 -3.70 0.77
CA GLY A 349 -16.77 -3.67 -0.33
C GLY A 349 -16.36 -4.60 -1.48
N TRP A 350 -15.11 -4.53 -1.94
CA TRP A 350 -14.62 -5.42 -3.01
C TRP A 350 -14.55 -6.90 -2.61
N MET A 351 -14.18 -7.21 -1.37
CA MET A 351 -14.20 -8.59 -0.86
C MET A 351 -15.64 -9.16 -0.85
N LEU A 352 -16.62 -8.36 -0.43
CA LEU A 352 -18.04 -8.75 -0.44
C LEU A 352 -18.59 -8.87 -1.86
N VAL A 353 -18.23 -7.96 -2.77
CA VAL A 353 -18.60 -8.07 -4.20
C VAL A 353 -18.00 -9.32 -4.82
N ALA A 354 -16.74 -9.63 -4.52
CA ALA A 354 -16.10 -10.87 -4.97
C ALA A 354 -16.85 -12.10 -4.46
N MET A 355 -17.18 -12.14 -3.17
CA MET A 355 -17.99 -13.20 -2.56
C MET A 355 -19.33 -13.39 -3.30
N ALA A 356 -20.12 -12.32 -3.45
CA ALA A 356 -21.41 -12.37 -4.12
C ALA A 356 -21.28 -12.84 -5.58
N PHE A 357 -20.28 -12.33 -6.31
CA PHE A 357 -20.06 -12.64 -7.71
C PHE A 357 -19.67 -14.12 -7.94
N ILE A 358 -18.78 -14.65 -7.09
CA ILE A 358 -18.33 -16.04 -7.17
C ILE A 358 -19.45 -17.01 -6.78
N LEU A 359 -20.15 -16.74 -5.67
CA LEU A 359 -21.24 -17.60 -5.20
C LEU A 359 -22.43 -17.62 -6.16
N ALA A 360 -22.70 -16.51 -6.84
CA ALA A 360 -23.70 -16.46 -7.92
C ALA A 360 -23.22 -17.11 -9.23
N ASN A 361 -22.02 -17.71 -9.24
CA ASN A 361 -21.35 -18.31 -10.40
C ASN A 361 -21.35 -17.41 -11.65
N LYS A 362 -21.20 -16.10 -11.45
CA LYS A 362 -21.15 -15.15 -12.55
C LYS A 362 -19.77 -15.21 -13.21
N THR A 363 -19.76 -15.00 -14.53
CA THR A 363 -18.54 -15.03 -15.37
C THR A 363 -18.63 -13.94 -16.42
N LEU A 364 -17.53 -13.22 -16.67
CA LEU A 364 -17.43 -12.35 -17.84
C LEU A 364 -17.10 -13.17 -19.08
N ARG A 365 -17.85 -12.95 -20.17
CA ARG A 365 -17.73 -13.76 -21.39
C ARG A 365 -17.19 -12.94 -22.56
N GLY A 366 -16.37 -13.60 -23.40
CA GLY A 366 -15.84 -13.04 -24.64
C GLY A 366 -15.14 -11.68 -24.44
N ASN A 367 -15.55 -10.70 -25.24
CA ASN A 367 -14.95 -9.35 -25.27
C ASN A 367 -15.02 -8.61 -23.93
N ALA A 368 -15.99 -8.91 -23.07
CA ALA A 368 -16.10 -8.25 -21.77
C ALA A 368 -14.90 -8.55 -20.85
N LYS A 369 -14.31 -9.74 -20.96
CA LYS A 369 -13.09 -10.11 -20.23
C LYS A 369 -11.87 -9.32 -20.71
N ASN A 370 -11.73 -9.17 -22.03
CA ASN A 370 -10.65 -8.38 -22.63
C ASN A 370 -10.81 -6.89 -22.29
N MET A 371 -12.04 -6.37 -22.33
CA MET A 371 -12.35 -5.01 -21.88
C MET A 371 -12.03 -4.79 -20.41
N LEU A 372 -12.40 -5.71 -19.52
CA LEU A 372 -12.07 -5.60 -18.11
C LEU A 372 -10.54 -5.51 -17.90
N SER A 373 -9.78 -6.30 -18.65
CA SER A 373 -8.31 -6.25 -18.61
C SER A 373 -7.77 -4.90 -19.05
N ILE A 374 -8.37 -4.28 -20.08
CA ILE A 374 -8.02 -2.92 -20.53
C ILE A 374 -8.40 -1.88 -19.48
N VAL A 375 -9.59 -1.99 -18.87
CA VAL A 375 -10.02 -1.09 -17.78
C VAL A 375 -9.03 -1.13 -16.62
N PHE A 376 -8.65 -2.32 -16.15
CA PHE A 376 -7.63 -2.46 -15.12
C PHE A 376 -6.28 -1.89 -15.53
N SER A 377 -5.86 -2.15 -16.77
CA SER A 377 -4.58 -1.63 -17.28
C SER A 377 -4.54 -0.11 -17.23
N PHE A 378 -5.59 0.57 -17.69
CA PHE A 378 -5.69 2.03 -17.64
C PHE A 378 -5.75 2.56 -16.21
N GLY A 379 -6.47 1.87 -15.31
CA GLY A 379 -6.50 2.20 -13.89
C GLY A 379 -5.12 2.14 -13.24
N VAL A 380 -4.38 1.05 -13.48
CA VAL A 380 -3.00 0.86 -12.99
C VAL A 380 -2.06 1.91 -13.59
N ILE A 381 -2.13 2.18 -14.90
CA ILE A 381 -1.29 3.20 -15.56
C ILE A 381 -1.54 4.58 -14.95
N ALA A 382 -2.80 5.00 -14.87
CA ALA A 382 -3.15 6.34 -14.40
C ALA A 382 -2.80 6.55 -12.91
N THR A 383 -3.09 5.56 -12.06
CA THR A 383 -2.70 5.64 -10.64
C THR A 383 -1.19 5.60 -10.47
N SER A 384 -0.45 4.84 -11.29
CA SER A 384 1.02 4.84 -11.28
C SER A 384 1.60 6.19 -11.74
N MET A 385 1.02 6.84 -12.75
CA MET A 385 1.41 8.19 -13.18
C MET A 385 1.20 9.22 -12.05
N TRP A 386 0.09 9.13 -11.32
CA TRP A 386 -0.14 9.96 -10.14
C TRP A 386 0.94 9.73 -9.08
N GLN A 387 1.26 8.47 -8.79
CA GLN A 387 2.28 8.13 -7.79
C GLN A 387 3.71 8.47 -8.23
N LEU A 388 3.99 8.49 -9.54
CA LEU A 388 5.21 9.04 -10.10
C LEU A 388 5.32 10.55 -9.85
N SER A 389 4.24 11.32 -10.08
CA SER A 389 4.22 12.75 -9.75
C SER A 389 4.54 13.01 -8.28
N ASN A 390 3.94 12.21 -7.38
CA ASN A 390 4.25 12.25 -5.96
C ASN A 390 5.74 11.99 -5.66
N SER A 391 6.33 11.01 -6.35
CA SER A 391 7.74 10.65 -6.17
C SER A 391 8.69 11.75 -6.68
N ILE A 392 8.35 12.39 -7.80
CA ILE A 392 9.12 13.52 -8.35
C ILE A 392 9.09 14.70 -7.39
N GLN A 393 7.91 15.10 -6.91
CA GLN A 393 7.78 16.21 -5.95
C GLN A 393 8.45 15.90 -4.61
N TRP A 394 8.33 14.66 -4.12
CA TRP A 394 9.06 14.20 -2.94
C TRP A 394 10.58 14.29 -3.11
N SER A 395 11.11 13.92 -4.28
CA SER A 395 12.54 14.07 -4.57
C SER A 395 12.98 15.53 -4.53
N ILE A 396 12.17 16.45 -5.07
CA ILE A 396 12.49 17.88 -5.02
C ILE A 396 12.47 18.36 -3.56
N PHE A 397 11.45 17.99 -2.79
CA PHE A 397 11.34 18.32 -1.38
C PHE A 397 12.56 17.84 -0.57
N THR A 398 12.88 16.55 -0.65
CA THR A 398 14.00 15.96 0.11
C THR A 398 15.37 16.49 -0.31
N ASN A 399 15.55 16.82 -1.59
CA ASN A 399 16.76 17.50 -2.05
C ASN A 399 16.87 18.91 -1.45
N SER A 400 15.78 19.68 -1.40
CA SER A 400 15.75 20.99 -0.74
C SER A 400 16.01 20.89 0.76
N VAL A 401 15.40 19.91 1.44
CA VAL A 401 15.65 19.63 2.86
C VAL A 401 17.12 19.30 3.12
N SER A 402 17.74 18.50 2.26
CA SER A 402 19.15 18.13 2.36
C SER A 402 20.07 19.31 2.08
N GLU A 403 19.74 20.14 1.09
CA GLU A 403 20.53 21.32 0.72
C GLU A 403 20.52 22.37 1.83
N VAL A 404 19.35 22.66 2.42
CA VAL A 404 19.23 23.58 3.55
C VAL A 404 19.99 23.06 4.77
N MET A 405 19.93 21.76 5.07
CA MET A 405 20.79 21.18 6.11
C MET A 405 22.27 21.34 5.78
N ARG A 406 22.68 21.12 4.53
CA ARG A 406 24.08 21.21 4.14
C ARG A 406 24.62 22.64 4.30
N THR A 407 23.84 23.64 3.89
CA THR A 407 24.28 25.05 3.83
C THR A 407 24.05 25.83 5.12
N SER A 408 23.10 25.44 5.97
CA SER A 408 22.81 26.16 7.22
C SER A 408 24.03 26.16 8.15
N SER A 409 24.35 27.28 8.79
CA SER A 409 25.44 27.36 9.77
C SER A 409 25.04 26.83 11.16
N LYS A 410 23.74 26.59 11.39
CA LYS A 410 23.18 26.18 12.68
C LYS A 410 23.20 24.67 12.85
N SER A 411 23.44 24.20 14.09
CA SER A 411 23.27 22.80 14.48
C SER A 411 21.79 22.39 14.56
N VAL A 412 20.91 23.34 14.92
CA VAL A 412 19.46 23.18 14.87
C VAL A 412 18.90 24.11 13.82
N VAL A 413 18.35 23.54 12.77
CA VAL A 413 17.82 24.25 11.60
C VAL A 413 16.31 24.43 11.76
N ASP A 414 15.79 25.60 11.44
CA ASP A 414 14.35 25.84 11.45
C ASP A 414 13.74 25.33 10.12
N PRO A 415 12.68 24.49 10.14
CA PRO A 415 11.97 24.08 8.93
C PRO A 415 11.54 25.22 8.00
N ILE A 416 11.33 26.43 8.53
CA ILE A 416 10.99 27.60 7.71
C ILE A 416 12.07 27.95 6.69
N GLU A 417 13.34 27.64 6.97
CA GLU A 417 14.46 27.84 6.04
C GLU A 417 14.26 26.99 4.77
N VAL A 418 13.59 25.83 4.86
CA VAL A 418 13.21 25.01 3.71
C VAL A 418 12.11 25.66 2.89
N GLN A 419 11.10 26.25 3.53
CA GLN A 419 10.06 26.97 2.81
C GLN A 419 10.63 28.18 2.06
N GLN A 420 11.51 28.95 2.70
CA GLN A 420 12.17 30.11 2.10
C GLN A 420 13.01 29.69 0.88
N TYR A 421 13.84 28.65 1.02
CA TYR A 421 14.61 28.11 -0.10
C TYR A 421 13.72 27.62 -1.24
N LEU A 422 12.62 26.93 -0.94
CA LEU A 422 11.66 26.49 -1.95
C LEU A 422 10.99 27.68 -2.66
N ALA A 423 10.68 28.76 -1.95
CA ALA A 423 10.15 29.98 -2.54
C ALA A 423 11.17 30.66 -3.46
N GLU A 424 12.45 30.72 -3.07
CA GLU A 424 13.54 31.28 -3.88
C GLU A 424 13.72 30.56 -5.22
N ILE A 425 13.58 29.23 -5.24
CA ILE A 425 13.66 28.44 -6.48
C ILE A 425 12.32 28.33 -7.23
N GLY A 426 11.28 29.05 -6.80
CA GLY A 426 9.96 29.04 -7.43
C GLY A 426 9.25 27.69 -7.35
N ARG A 427 9.35 27.03 -6.19
CA ARG A 427 8.77 25.70 -5.87
C ARG A 427 8.12 25.63 -4.49
N GLU A 428 7.60 26.74 -3.98
CA GLU A 428 6.94 26.79 -2.67
C GLU A 428 5.77 25.80 -2.55
N ASP A 429 5.10 25.49 -3.66
CA ASP A 429 4.00 24.51 -3.74
C ASP A 429 4.39 23.11 -3.24
N ILE A 430 5.68 22.78 -3.26
CA ILE A 430 6.24 21.51 -2.80
C ILE A 430 6.32 21.42 -1.27
N TYR A 431 6.26 22.55 -0.56
CA TYR A 431 6.29 22.58 0.92
C TYR A 431 5.09 21.85 1.57
N LYS A 432 4.07 21.48 0.80
CA LYS A 432 2.97 20.59 1.22
C LYS A 432 3.41 19.17 1.60
N TYR A 433 4.62 18.73 1.22
CA TYR A 433 5.19 17.43 1.59
C TYR A 433 5.82 17.41 3.00
N ARG A 434 5.82 18.54 3.71
CA ARG A 434 6.21 18.55 5.12
C ARG A 434 5.26 17.72 5.97
N TRP A 435 5.79 17.24 7.09
CA TRP A 435 4.99 16.60 8.12
C TRP A 435 5.49 17.06 9.48
N ASN A 436 4.66 17.83 10.19
CA ASN A 436 5.07 18.76 11.24
C ASN A 436 5.98 18.16 12.33
N TRP A 437 5.72 16.92 12.73
CA TRP A 437 6.51 16.23 13.77
C TRP A 437 7.68 15.42 13.22
N ALA A 438 7.68 15.09 11.92
CA ALA A 438 8.67 14.19 11.32
C ALA A 438 9.97 14.91 10.94
N TRP A 439 10.02 16.24 11.04
CA TRP A 439 11.19 17.05 10.68
C TRP A 439 12.52 16.56 11.29
N PRO A 440 12.62 16.28 12.61
CA PRO A 440 13.88 15.82 13.19
C PRO A 440 14.32 14.47 12.62
N VAL A 441 13.42 13.48 12.57
CA VAL A 441 13.74 12.12 12.07
C VAL A 441 14.01 12.10 10.57
N LEU A 442 13.31 12.92 9.79
CA LEU A 442 13.59 13.09 8.37
C LEU A 442 14.98 13.68 8.17
N GLY A 443 15.30 14.76 8.90
CA GLY A 443 16.62 15.38 8.88
C GLY A 443 17.74 14.41 9.23
N MET A 444 17.56 13.57 10.25
CA MET A 444 18.52 12.52 10.63
C MET A 444 18.68 11.46 9.52
N SER A 445 17.57 11.02 8.91
CA SER A 445 17.59 9.97 7.87
C SER A 445 18.25 10.38 6.54
N LEU A 446 18.47 11.68 6.33
CA LEU A 446 19.02 12.25 5.10
C LEU A 446 20.52 12.63 5.21
N GLN A 447 21.18 12.37 6.35
CA GLN A 447 22.59 12.74 6.54
C GLN A 447 23.58 11.67 6.05
N GLU A 448 24.86 12.05 6.08
CA GLU A 448 25.98 11.19 5.76
C GLU A 448 26.10 10.01 6.75
N ILE A 449 26.72 8.92 6.28
CA ILE A 449 26.88 7.67 7.02
C ILE A 449 27.53 7.93 8.39
N GLY A 450 26.90 7.41 9.43
CA GLY A 450 27.53 7.28 10.75
C GLY A 450 27.63 8.56 11.58
N ARG A 451 27.08 9.70 11.13
CA ARG A 451 27.17 10.96 11.89
C ARG A 451 25.99 11.91 11.67
N VAL A 452 25.33 12.30 12.76
CA VAL A 452 24.34 13.39 12.73
C VAL A 452 25.04 14.69 13.13
N LYS A 453 25.17 15.61 12.17
CA LYS A 453 25.80 16.93 12.39
C LYS A 453 24.79 18.01 12.74
N LYS A 454 23.57 17.92 12.19
CA LYS A 454 22.50 18.93 12.33
C LYS A 454 21.16 18.26 12.57
N MET A 455 20.16 18.98 13.03
CA MET A 455 18.78 18.47 13.08
C MET A 455 17.80 19.60 12.80
N TYR A 456 16.64 19.26 12.26
CA TYR A 456 15.54 20.21 12.22
C TYR A 456 14.83 20.28 13.57
N LYS A 457 14.40 21.50 13.95
CA LYS A 457 13.40 21.69 15.00
C LYS A 457 12.04 21.14 14.51
N PRO A 458 11.16 20.61 15.38
CA PRO A 458 9.77 20.37 14.99
C PRO A 458 9.07 21.71 14.71
N GLU A 459 7.96 21.65 13.97
CA GLU A 459 7.06 22.81 13.86
C GLU A 459 6.36 23.14 15.19
N ILE A 460 5.89 24.39 15.30
CA ILE A 460 5.21 24.91 16.49
C ILE A 460 4.02 24.03 16.86
N GLY A 461 3.87 23.72 18.15
CA GLY A 461 2.84 22.82 18.70
C GLY A 461 3.24 21.34 18.75
N PHE A 462 4.40 20.98 18.19
CA PHE A 462 4.97 19.63 18.24
C PHE A 462 6.25 19.57 19.09
N GLU A 463 6.53 20.59 19.89
CA GLU A 463 7.72 20.68 20.75
C GLU A 463 7.76 19.56 21.79
N GLN A 464 6.60 19.05 22.23
CA GLN A 464 6.54 17.89 23.15
C GLN A 464 7.11 16.60 22.53
N PHE A 465 7.17 16.53 21.19
CA PHE A 465 7.83 15.44 20.46
C PHE A 465 9.32 15.73 20.22
N PHE A 466 9.80 16.88 20.69
CA PHE A 466 11.17 17.36 20.63
C PHE A 466 11.61 17.80 22.02
N ASP A 467 11.94 16.82 22.83
CA ASP A 467 12.95 17.01 23.86
C ASP A 467 14.23 16.50 23.22
N PRO A 468 15.12 17.34 22.63
CA PRO A 468 16.39 16.86 22.12
C PRO A 468 17.14 16.35 23.36
N PRO A 469 17.20 15.03 23.60
CA PRO A 469 17.81 14.54 24.81
C PRO A 469 19.26 14.98 24.84
N ASN A 470 19.81 15.18 26.05
CA ASN A 470 21.24 15.40 26.25
C ASN A 470 22.10 14.30 25.58
N ARG A 471 21.49 13.15 25.27
CA ARG A 471 21.97 12.09 24.38
C ARG A 471 20.77 11.49 23.62
N LEU A 472 20.69 11.70 22.30
CA LEU A 472 19.78 10.92 21.46
C LEU A 472 20.38 9.52 21.39
N PRO A 473 19.62 8.43 21.59
CA PRO A 473 20.17 7.09 21.53
C PRO A 473 20.48 6.74 20.08
N PHE A 474 21.59 7.26 19.58
CA PHE A 474 22.31 6.77 18.43
C PHE A 474 23.71 6.48 18.95
N VAL A 475 23.94 5.18 19.19
CA VAL A 475 25.17 4.51 19.60
C VAL A 475 25.85 4.97 20.91
N ILE A 476 25.80 4.09 21.93
CA ILE A 476 26.94 3.90 22.86
C ILE A 476 27.68 2.64 22.38
N VAL A 477 28.93 2.82 21.96
CA VAL A 477 29.92 1.73 21.94
C VAL A 477 30.56 1.68 23.32
N SER A 478 30.65 0.51 23.93
CA SER A 478 31.67 0.22 24.95
C SER A 478 32.46 -0.97 24.40
N LEU A 479 33.66 -0.69 23.88
CA LEU A 479 34.95 -0.73 24.57
C LEU A 479 35.61 -2.08 24.31
N ASP A 480 36.47 -2.14 23.31
CA ASP A 480 37.85 -2.50 23.57
C ASP A 480 38.75 -1.49 22.85
N GLU A 481 39.73 -1.00 23.60
CA GLU A 481 40.74 -0.05 23.17
C GLU A 481 41.55 -0.67 22.03
N GLU A 482 41.35 -0.20 20.81
CA GLU A 482 42.45 -0.02 19.85
C GLU A 482 42.00 0.88 18.71
N GLU A 483 42.84 1.87 18.40
CA GLU A 483 42.64 2.86 17.35
C GLU A 483 42.39 2.18 15.99
N GLY A 484 41.13 2.10 15.60
CA GLY A 484 40.68 1.72 14.26
C GLY A 484 39.36 2.41 13.98
N ASP A 485 39.20 2.97 12.78
CA ASP A 485 37.98 3.62 12.33
C ASP A 485 36.78 2.64 12.37
N GLU A 486 36.06 2.61 13.49
CA GLU A 486 34.89 1.74 13.69
C GLU A 486 33.58 2.46 13.34
N LEU A 487 32.90 1.92 12.33
CA LEU A 487 31.63 2.37 11.77
C LEU A 487 30.46 2.09 12.73
N GLY A 488 30.03 3.11 13.47
CA GLY A 488 28.79 3.12 14.26
C GLY A 488 27.65 3.87 13.56
N ILE A 489 26.40 3.41 13.71
CA ILE A 489 25.21 3.94 13.01
C ILE A 489 24.73 5.26 13.66
N PHE A 490 25.50 6.33 13.48
CA PHE A 490 25.29 7.71 13.93
C PHE A 490 25.85 8.04 15.33
N LYS A 491 26.80 8.98 15.36
CA LYS A 491 27.30 9.68 16.56
C LYS A 491 26.92 11.16 16.52
N PHE A 492 26.82 11.78 17.70
CA PHE A 492 26.53 13.21 17.92
C PHE A 492 27.76 13.97 18.45
N ASP A 493 28.96 13.63 17.97
CA ASP A 493 30.22 14.08 18.59
C ASP A 493 30.43 15.61 18.61
N ASP A 494 29.72 16.36 17.74
CA ASP A 494 29.83 17.82 17.59
C ASP A 494 28.54 18.60 17.88
N PHE A 495 27.51 17.96 18.47
CA PHE A 495 26.23 18.63 18.70
C PHE A 495 26.29 19.52 19.95
N ASN A 496 26.89 20.69 19.80
CA ASN A 496 26.82 21.74 20.81
C ASN A 496 25.44 22.39 20.74
N LEU A 497 24.59 22.13 21.75
CA LEU A 497 23.47 22.99 22.09
C LEU A 497 24.04 24.37 22.43
N SER A 498 24.13 25.26 21.45
CA SER A 498 24.22 26.68 21.74
C SER A 498 22.93 27.02 22.49
N ARG A 499 23.01 27.03 23.82
CA ARG A 499 22.06 27.77 24.65
C ARG A 499 22.24 29.23 24.25
N GLU A 500 21.56 29.65 23.19
CA GLU A 500 21.21 31.05 23.07
C GLU A 500 20.25 31.31 24.23
N THR A 501 20.85 31.79 25.32
CA THR A 501 20.15 32.55 26.34
C THR A 501 19.53 33.76 25.64
N ASP A 502 18.28 33.64 25.22
CA ASP A 502 17.42 34.79 25.00
C ASP A 502 17.32 35.54 26.34
N GLN A 503 18.01 36.67 26.40
CA GLN A 503 17.76 37.77 27.33
C GLN A 503 17.07 38.90 26.58
#